data_AF-A0A7K4FQH2-F1
#
_entry.id   AF-A0A7K4FQH2-F1
#
_cell.length_a   1.000
_cell.length_b   1.000
_cell.length_c   1.000
_cell.angle_alpha   90.00
_cell.angle_beta   90.00
_cell.angle_gamma   90.00
#
_symmetry.space_group_name_H-M   'P 1'
#
loop_
_entity.id
_entity.type
_entity.pdbx_description
1 polymer ?
#
loop_
_entity_poly.entity_id
_entity_poly.type
_entity_poly.pdbx_seq_one_letter_code
_entity_poly.pdbx_strand_id
1 'polypeptide(L)'
;MKLYPKSELGFSLLFTGATIAWLAVLGSAMLGFRTILLTPHLVPGPNYSPASLYYFLVTMHGQVGMMIVVEDLTLAVFAYALYKAKMGIIHKKTMMIAFLLLNIPMIFYFAGGPLMGWYMYPP
;
A
#
# COMPACT_ATOMS: atom_id res chain seq x y z
N MET A 1 3.03 -21.59 17.76
CA MET A 1 4.14 -20.72 17.28
C MET A 1 3.69 -19.26 17.40
N LYS A 2 4.53 -18.33 17.88
CA LYS A 2 4.15 -16.90 17.99
C LYS A 2 4.33 -16.24 16.60
N LEU A 3 3.25 -15.76 15.99
CA LEU A 3 3.22 -15.13 14.64
C LEU A 3 3.61 -13.64 14.67
N TYR A 4 4.66 -13.25 15.40
CA TYR A 4 5.14 -11.86 15.39
C TYR A 4 6.66 -11.79 15.64
N PRO A 5 7.36 -10.80 15.06
CA PRO A 5 8.78 -10.60 15.29
C PRO A 5 9.11 -10.39 16.77
N LYS A 6 10.25 -10.94 17.22
CA LYS A 6 10.74 -10.80 18.60
C LYS A 6 11.74 -9.66 18.78
N SER A 7 12.15 -9.01 17.70
CA SER A 7 13.14 -7.93 17.68
C SER A 7 12.67 -6.76 16.84
N GLU A 8 13.25 -5.60 17.12
CA GLU A 8 13.03 -4.33 16.45
C GLU A 8 13.52 -4.40 15.01
N LEU A 9 14.66 -5.08 14.76
CA LEU A 9 15.11 -5.41 13.41
C LEU A 9 14.09 -6.29 12.67
N GLY A 10 13.47 -7.24 13.35
CA GLY A 10 12.44 -8.08 12.75
C GLY A 10 11.19 -7.29 12.34
N PHE A 11 10.78 -6.30 13.15
CA PHE A 11 9.71 -5.37 12.74
C PHE A 11 10.13 -4.48 11.58
N SER A 12 11.36 -3.96 11.60
CA SER A 12 11.88 -3.17 10.48
C SER A 12 11.84 -3.92 9.16
N LEU A 13 12.26 -5.19 9.16
CA LEU A 13 12.20 -6.06 7.99
C LEU A 13 10.77 -6.40 7.57
N LEU A 14 9.87 -6.61 8.53
CA LEU A 14 8.45 -6.87 8.26
C LEU A 14 7.81 -5.69 7.50
N PHE A 15 7.96 -4.47 8.04
CA PHE A 15 7.42 -3.25 7.43
C PHE A 15 8.10 -2.94 6.08
N THR A 16 9.42 -3.14 5.98
CA THR A 16 10.15 -3.01 4.70
C THR A 16 9.62 -3.98 3.65
N GLY A 17 9.40 -5.25 4.02
CA GLY A 17 8.89 -6.27 3.11
C GLY A 17 7.49 -5.93 2.60
N ALA A 18 6.60 -5.45 3.47
CA ALA A 18 5.28 -4.98 3.07
C ALA A 18 5.35 -3.74 2.16
N THR A 19 6.21 -2.78 2.50
CA THR A 19 6.46 -1.59 1.66
C THR A 19 6.87 -2.00 0.24
N ILE A 20 7.78 -2.96 0.09
CA ILE A 20 8.23 -3.44 -1.22
C ILE A 20 7.09 -4.11 -1.99
N ALA A 21 6.27 -4.93 -1.30
CA ALA A 21 5.12 -5.57 -1.93
C ALA A 21 4.10 -4.53 -2.43
N TRP A 22 3.79 -3.52 -1.62
CA TRP A 22 2.88 -2.44 -2.00
C TRP A 22 3.47 -1.50 -3.05
N LEU A 23 4.77 -1.26 -3.05
CA LEU A 23 5.45 -0.54 -4.12
C LEU A 23 5.29 -1.23 -5.48
N ALA A 24 5.32 -2.57 -5.51
CA ALA A 24 5.06 -3.31 -6.75
C ALA A 24 3.61 -3.10 -7.25
N VAL A 25 2.63 -3.08 -6.34
CA VAL A 25 1.22 -2.76 -6.66
C VAL A 25 1.10 -1.32 -7.16
N LEU A 26 1.68 -0.36 -6.45
CA LEU A 26 1.69 1.07 -6.80
C LEU A 26 2.32 1.32 -8.18
N GLY A 27 3.47 0.69 -8.45
CA GLY A 27 4.17 0.79 -9.72
C GLY A 27 3.39 0.16 -10.87
N SER A 28 2.75 -0.99 -10.63
CA SER A 28 1.88 -1.63 -11.63
C SER A 28 0.68 -0.75 -11.98
N ALA A 29 0.04 -0.15 -10.96
CA ALA A 29 -1.05 0.79 -11.16
C ALA A 29 -0.61 2.02 -11.98
N MET A 30 0.56 2.57 -11.66
CA MET A 30 1.18 3.69 -12.39
C MET A 30 1.38 3.39 -13.87
N LEU A 31 2.00 2.24 -14.18
CA LEU A 31 2.22 1.82 -15.55
C LEU A 31 0.90 1.60 -16.29
N GLY A 32 -0.11 1.05 -15.61
CA GLY A 32 -1.44 0.82 -16.15
C GLY A 32 -2.12 2.11 -16.61
N PHE A 33 -2.35 3.08 -15.70
CA PHE A 33 -3.03 4.32 -16.09
C PHE A 33 -2.20 5.16 -17.05
N ARG A 34 -0.87 5.10 -16.98
CA ARG A 34 0.01 5.79 -17.95
C ARG A 34 -0.14 5.21 -19.34
N THR A 35 -0.29 3.89 -19.46
CA THR A 35 -0.56 3.24 -20.76
C THR A 35 -1.88 3.76 -21.33
N ILE A 36 -2.95 3.81 -20.53
CA ILE A 36 -4.25 4.35 -20.95
C ILE A 36 -4.12 5.80 -21.47
N LEU A 37 -3.38 6.65 -20.75
CA LEU A 37 -3.17 8.05 -21.14
C LEU A 37 -2.32 8.20 -22.41
N LEU A 38 -1.37 7.30 -22.67
CA LEU A 38 -0.50 7.34 -23.85
C LEU A 38 -1.14 6.73 -25.08
N THR A 39 -2.13 5.83 -24.92
CA THR A 39 -2.80 5.15 -26.03
C THR A 39 -4.32 5.33 -26.00
N PRO A 40 -4.85 6.57 -25.99
CA PRO A 40 -6.28 6.82 -25.80
C PRO A 40 -7.17 6.27 -26.93
N HIS A 41 -6.58 6.01 -28.10
CA HIS A 41 -7.24 5.51 -29.31
C HIS A 41 -7.16 3.99 -29.50
N LEU A 42 -6.43 3.26 -28.64
CA LEU A 42 -6.25 1.79 -28.73
C LEU A 42 -7.22 0.99 -27.84
N VAL A 43 -8.23 1.65 -27.29
CA VAL A 43 -9.20 1.04 -26.41
C VAL A 43 -10.11 0.04 -27.17
N PRO A 44 -10.19 -1.24 -26.75
CA PRO A 44 -10.85 -2.28 -27.53
C PRO A 44 -12.37 -2.34 -27.31
N GLY A 45 -13.13 -2.13 -28.38
CA GLY A 45 -14.49 -2.67 -28.54
C GLY A 45 -15.63 -2.02 -27.75
N PRO A 46 -16.89 -2.39 -28.07
CA PRO A 46 -18.10 -1.69 -27.62
C PRO A 46 -18.42 -1.77 -26.12
N ASN A 47 -17.66 -2.55 -25.33
CA ASN A 47 -17.91 -2.78 -23.89
C ASN A 47 -16.76 -2.36 -22.97
N TYR A 48 -15.73 -1.68 -23.47
CA TYR A 48 -14.64 -1.21 -22.63
C TYR A 48 -14.94 0.20 -22.11
N SER A 49 -14.97 0.36 -20.78
CA SER A 49 -15.02 1.67 -20.12
C SER A 49 -13.61 2.03 -19.62
N PRO A 50 -12.81 2.81 -20.38
CA PRO A 50 -11.48 3.23 -19.95
C PRO A 50 -11.55 4.01 -18.64
N ALA A 51 -12.66 4.72 -18.43
CA ALA A 51 -12.84 5.62 -17.30
C ALA A 51 -12.80 4.86 -15.95
N SER A 52 -13.56 3.77 -15.79
CA SER A 52 -13.59 3.05 -14.51
C SER A 52 -12.26 2.38 -14.18
N LEU A 53 -11.62 1.73 -15.16
CA LEU A 53 -10.29 1.14 -14.94
C LEU A 53 -9.24 2.22 -14.65
N TYR A 54 -9.26 3.33 -15.40
CA TYR A 54 -8.37 4.47 -15.15
C TYR A 54 -8.53 5.01 -13.73
N TYR A 55 -9.75 5.33 -13.31
CA TYR A 55 -10.01 5.88 -11.98
C TYR A 55 -9.69 4.89 -10.86
N PHE A 56 -9.93 3.59 -11.08
CA PHE A 56 -9.48 2.55 -10.14
C PHE A 56 -7.96 2.55 -9.97
N LEU A 57 -7.20 2.53 -11.08
CA LEU A 57 -5.74 2.50 -11.04
C LEU A 57 -5.16 3.77 -10.40
N VAL A 58 -5.73 4.94 -10.70
CA VAL A 58 -5.32 6.20 -10.06
C VAL A 58 -5.63 6.21 -8.57
N THR A 59 -6.82 5.72 -8.18
CA THR A 59 -7.21 5.60 -6.75
C THR A 59 -6.27 4.67 -6.01
N MET A 60 -6.01 3.48 -6.58
CA MET A 60 -5.08 2.51 -6.03
C MET A 60 -3.67 3.07 -5.88
N HIS A 61 -3.13 3.69 -6.94
CA HIS A 61 -1.79 4.27 -6.89
C HIS A 61 -1.66 5.32 -5.77
N GLY A 62 -2.62 6.26 -5.71
CA GLY A 62 -2.59 7.34 -4.72
C GLY A 62 -2.72 6.83 -3.29
N GLN A 63 -3.68 5.95 -3.01
CA GLN A 63 -3.91 5.45 -1.65
C GLN A 63 -2.83 4.47 -1.19
N VAL A 64 -2.34 3.58 -2.06
CA VAL A 64 -1.21 2.72 -1.70
C VAL A 64 0.02 3.58 -1.37
N GLY A 65 0.25 4.65 -2.14
CA GLY A 65 1.37 5.55 -1.89
C GLY A 65 1.24 6.28 -0.56
N MET A 66 0.10 6.91 -0.35
CA MET A 66 -0.10 7.85 0.75
C MET A 66 -0.53 7.23 2.07
N MET A 67 -1.14 6.04 2.06
CA MET A 67 -1.74 5.41 3.24
C MET A 67 -1.07 4.10 3.66
N ILE A 68 -0.12 3.60 2.84
CA ILE A 68 0.59 2.35 3.11
C ILE A 68 2.10 2.51 2.97
N VAL A 69 2.58 2.87 1.78
CA VAL A 69 4.02 2.89 1.50
C VAL A 69 4.75 3.89 2.38
N VAL A 70 4.21 5.09 2.55
CA VAL A 70 4.82 6.13 3.39
C VAL A 70 4.84 5.70 4.87
N GLU A 71 3.74 5.16 5.37
CA GLU A 71 3.57 4.72 6.75
C GLU A 71 4.45 3.53 7.09
N ASP A 72 4.39 2.47 6.29
CA ASP A 72 5.18 1.25 6.50
C ASP A 72 6.67 1.57 6.42
N LEU A 73 7.10 2.39 5.46
CA LEU A 73 8.51 2.79 5.36
C LEU A 73 8.94 3.62 6.58
N THR A 74 8.09 4.53 7.05
CA THR A 74 8.35 5.33 8.25
C THR A 74 8.51 4.44 9.48
N LEU A 75 7.59 3.48 9.67
CA LEU A 75 7.65 2.51 10.76
C LEU A 75 8.85 1.56 10.64
N ALA A 76 9.24 1.19 9.42
CA ALA A 76 10.42 0.37 9.16
C ALA A 76 11.71 1.08 9.60
N VAL A 77 11.87 2.34 9.20
CA VAL A 77 13.02 3.18 9.57
C VAL A 77 13.04 3.43 11.07
N PHE A 78 11.88 3.72 11.67
CA PHE A 78 11.77 3.93 13.11
C PHE A 78 12.16 2.67 13.91
N ALA A 79 11.64 1.50 13.53
CA ALA A 79 12.01 0.24 14.18
C ALA A 79 13.51 -0.08 14.02
N TYR A 80 14.10 0.24 12.87
CA TYR A 80 15.54 0.11 12.67
C TYR A 80 16.35 1.07 13.56
N ALA A 81 15.90 2.31 13.71
CA ALA A 81 16.52 3.30 14.57
C ALA A 81 16.52 2.83 16.04
N LEU A 82 15.39 2.29 16.53
CA LEU A 82 15.30 1.70 17.87
C LEU A 82 16.30 0.55 18.05
N TYR A 83 16.39 -0.34 17.05
CA TYR A 83 17.38 -1.42 17.05
C TYR A 83 18.81 -0.88 17.18
N LYS A 84 19.18 0.13 16.39
CA LYS A 84 20.51 0.75 16.43
C LYS A 84 20.79 1.48 17.74
N ALA A 85 19.78 2.11 18.33
CA ALA A 85 19.87 2.80 19.61
C ALA A 85 19.85 1.88 20.83
N LYS A 86 19.72 0.55 20.64
CA LYS A 86 19.53 -0.44 21.71
C LYS A 86 18.29 -0.16 22.57
N MET A 87 17.27 0.43 21.95
CA MET A 87 15.94 0.65 22.54
C MET A 87 14.99 -0.48 22.11
N GLY A 88 13.88 -0.65 22.82
CA GLY A 88 12.96 -1.77 22.61
C GLY A 88 11.51 -1.35 22.36
N ILE A 89 10.82 -2.09 21.50
CA ILE A 89 9.36 -2.04 21.39
C ILE A 89 8.78 -2.88 22.54
N ILE A 90 8.06 -2.22 23.45
CA ILE A 90 7.45 -2.86 24.63
C ILE A 90 6.28 -3.76 24.20
N HIS A 91 5.35 -3.23 23.40
CA HIS A 91 4.11 -3.91 23.00
C HIS A 91 4.18 -4.53 21.60
N LYS A 92 5.05 -5.53 21.42
CA LYS A 92 5.28 -6.18 20.11
C LYS A 92 4.01 -6.81 19.50
N LYS A 93 3.11 -7.35 20.31
CA LYS A 93 1.81 -7.87 19.81
C LYS A 93 0.94 -6.77 19.22
N THR A 94 0.86 -5.62 19.90
CA THR A 94 0.10 -4.46 19.42
C THR A 94 0.70 -3.93 18.12
N MET A 95 2.04 -3.90 18.01
CA MET A 95 2.72 -3.53 16.77
C MET A 95 2.35 -4.46 15.60
N MET A 96 2.26 -5.77 15.86
CA MET A 96 1.81 -6.73 14.85
C MET A 96 0.34 -6.50 14.45
N ILE A 97 -0.54 -6.21 15.40
CA ILE A 97 -1.95 -5.92 15.11
C ILE A 97 -2.05 -4.64 14.26
N ALA A 98 -1.30 -3.59 14.60
CA ALA A 98 -1.25 -2.36 13.82
C ALA A 98 -0.78 -2.61 12.38
N PHE A 99 0.29 -3.39 12.20
CA PHE A 99 0.77 -3.82 10.88
C PHE A 99 -0.34 -4.49 10.06
N LEU A 100 -1.06 -5.44 10.66
CA LEU A 100 -2.15 -6.15 9.99
C LEU A 100 -3.33 -5.24 9.65
N LEU A 101 -3.72 -4.33 10.56
CA LEU A 101 -4.82 -3.40 10.36
C LEU A 101 -4.51 -2.33 9.30
N LEU A 102 -3.24 -2.00 9.10
CA LEU A 102 -2.82 -1.11 8.02
C LEU A 102 -2.86 -1.83 6.67
N ASN A 103 -2.35 -3.06 6.62
CA ASN A 103 -2.16 -3.77 5.35
C ASN A 103 -3.39 -4.56 4.85
N ILE A 104 -4.07 -5.31 5.72
CA ILE A 104 -5.13 -6.25 5.31
C ILE A 104 -6.38 -5.53 4.81
N PRO A 105 -6.94 -4.51 5.50
CA PRO A 105 -8.15 -3.82 5.04
C PRO A 105 -8.00 -3.21 3.64
N MET A 106 -6.81 -2.77 3.26
CA MET A 106 -6.57 -2.22 1.92
C MET A 106 -6.78 -3.24 0.81
N ILE A 107 -6.47 -4.52 1.05
CA ILE A 107 -6.73 -5.59 0.09
C ILE A 107 -8.24 -5.70 -0.18
N PHE A 108 -9.05 -5.70 0.89
CA PHE A 108 -10.51 -5.76 0.77
C PHE A 108 -11.09 -4.48 0.15
N TYR A 109 -10.53 -3.33 0.49
CA TYR A 109 -10.93 -2.06 -0.09
C TYR A 109 -10.73 -2.05 -1.62
N PHE A 110 -9.57 -2.47 -2.10
CA PHE A 110 -9.31 -2.53 -3.55
C PHE A 110 -10.07 -3.65 -4.26
N ALA A 111 -10.39 -4.76 -3.57
CA ALA A 111 -11.29 -5.77 -4.11
C ALA A 111 -12.70 -5.21 -4.41
N GLY A 112 -13.11 -4.13 -3.72
CA GLY A 112 -14.36 -3.42 -3.96
C GLY A 112 -14.37 -2.47 -5.17
N GLY A 113 -13.25 -2.27 -5.87
CA GLY A 113 -13.18 -1.43 -7.08
C GLY A 113 -13.45 0.08 -6.87
N PRO A 114 -12.78 0.76 -5.91
CA PRO A 114 -12.97 2.18 -5.62
C PRO A 114 -12.53 3.08 -6.78
N LEU A 115 -13.30 4.15 -7.06
CA LEU A 115 -13.09 5.05 -8.21
C LEU A 115 -12.93 6.54 -7.84
N MET A 116 -12.85 6.87 -6.55
CA MET A 116 -13.02 8.23 -6.02
C MET A 116 -11.71 9.04 -5.89
N GLY A 117 -10.58 8.48 -6.30
CA GLY A 117 -9.27 9.05 -6.02
C GLY A 117 -8.90 8.96 -4.53
N TRP A 118 -7.64 9.27 -4.22
CA TRP A 118 -7.13 9.14 -2.85
C TRP A 118 -7.63 10.21 -1.89
N TYR A 119 -8.13 11.33 -2.40
CA TYR A 119 -8.76 12.40 -1.61
C TYR A 119 -10.20 12.08 -1.17
N MET A 120 -10.84 11.06 -1.77
CA MET A 120 -12.18 10.59 -1.40
C MET A 120 -13.22 11.72 -1.28
N TYR A 121 -13.19 12.67 -2.21
CA TYR A 121 -14.11 13.81 -2.19
C TYR A 121 -15.57 13.33 -2.27
N PRO A 122 -16.44 13.74 -1.33
CA PRO A 122 -17.88 13.49 -1.45
C PRO A 122 -18.50 14.37 -2.56
N PRO A 123 -19.72 14.04 -3.01
CA PRO A 123 -20.49 14.88 -3.94
C PRO A 123 -20.74 16.30 -3.43
#